data_AF-A0A451B4M3-F1
#
_entry.id   AF-A0A451B4M3-F1
#
_cell.length_a   1.000
_cell.length_b   1.000
_cell.length_c   1.000
_cell.angle_alpha   90.00
_cell.angle_beta   90.00
_cell.angle_gamma   90.00
#
_symmetry.space_group_name_H-M   'P 1'
#
loop_
_entity.id
_entity.type
_entity.pdbx_description
1 polymer ?
#
loop_
_entity_poly.entity_id
_entity_poly.type
_entity_poly.pdbx_seq_one_letter_code
_entity_poly.pdbx_strand_id
1 'polypeptide(L)' 'MRCYRRAYVPGGSYFFTVVTWGRRRLLIRHIHRLRGAFRKVRKARPFEIDAIVILPDH' A
#
# COMPACT_ATOMS: atom_id res chain seq x y z
N MET A 1 22.06 3.02 8.83
CA MET A 1 21.77 1.79 8.05
C MET A 1 20.55 1.11 8.65
N ARG A 2 19.55 0.70 7.86
CA ARG A 2 18.35 0.02 8.36
C ARG A 2 18.52 -1.49 8.20
N CYS A 3 18.40 -2.25 9.28
CA CYS A 3 18.61 -3.71 9.32
C CYS A 3 17.30 -4.51 9.34
N TYR A 4 16.27 -4.08 8.59
CA TYR A 4 15.02 -4.82 8.51
C TYR A 4 15.15 -6.03 7.58
N ARG A 5 14.79 -7.22 8.07
CA ARG A 5 14.66 -8.44 7.25
C ARG A 5 13.21 -8.60 6.81
N ARG A 6 12.99 -8.80 5.50
CA ARG A 6 11.66 -9.12 4.96
C ARG A 6 11.30 -10.56 5.29
N ALA A 7 10.11 -10.77 5.83
CA ALA A 7 9.52 -12.10 5.97
C ALA A 7 8.87 -12.49 4.63
N TYR A 8 9.23 -13.66 4.10
CA TYR A 8 8.64 -14.23 2.88
C TYR A 8 8.01 -15.57 3.25
N VAL A 9 6.75 -15.52 3.65
CA VAL A 9 5.95 -16.70 4.00
C VAL A 9 4.86 -16.86 2.94
N PRO A 10 4.81 -17.99 2.21
CA PRO A 10 3.72 -18.30 1.29
C PRO A 10 2.36 -18.28 2.01
N GLY A 11 1.38 -17.56 1.46
CA GLY A 11 0.06 -17.41 2.06
C GLY A 11 0.00 -16.55 3.33
N GLY A 12 1.10 -15.89 3.72
CA GLY A 12 1.10 -14.99 4.88
C GLY A 12 0.34 -13.69 4.63
N SER A 13 -0.30 -13.16 5.68
CA SER A 13 -0.86 -11.80 5.69
C SER A 13 0.13 -10.80 6.25
N TYR A 14 0.14 -9.59 5.69
CA TYR A 14 1.11 -8.54 6.04
C TYR A 14 0.41 -7.21 6.28
N PHE A 15 0.86 -6.49 7.30
CA PHE A 15 0.48 -5.10 7.53
C PHE A 15 1.57 -4.17 6.99
N PHE A 16 1.16 -3.11 6.27
CA PHE A 16 2.07 -2.11 5.72
C PHE A 16 1.65 -0.71 6.14
N THR A 17 2.63 0.11 6.50
CA THR A 17 2.47 1.57 6.58
C THR A 17 3.23 2.20 5.42
N VAL A 18 2.55 3.03 4.63
CA VAL A 18 3.14 3.78 3.52
C VAL A 18 2.99 5.25 3.82
N VAL A 19 4.07 6.02 3.67
CA VAL A 19 4.04 7.48 3.84
C VAL A 19 4.50 8.15 2.56
N THR A 20 3.90 9.28 2.22
CA THR A 20 4.38 10.08 1.09
C THR A 20 5.60 10.90 1.50
N TRP A 21 6.44 11.25 0.53
CA TRP A 21 7.53 12.19 0.76
C TRP A 21 7.00 13.52 1.31
N GLY A 22 7.55 13.95 2.45
CA GLY A 22 7.10 15.17 3.14
C GLY A 22 5.64 15.12 3.64
N ARG A 23 5.06 13.92 3.85
CA ARG A 23 3.67 13.73 4.32
C ARG A 23 2.63 14.52 3.52
N ARG A 24 2.89 14.71 2.22
CA ARG A 24 1.99 15.41 1.31
C ARG A 24 0.69 14.64 1.13
N ARG A 25 -0.43 15.36 1.03
CA ARG A 25 -1.79 14.81 0.88
C ARG A 25 -2.11 14.20 -0.48
N LEU A 26 -1.15 13.52 -1.11
CA LEU A 26 -1.24 12.98 -2.47
C LEU A 26 -2.22 11.81 -2.57
N LEU A 27 -2.30 10.96 -1.53
CA LEU A 27 -3.13 9.76 -1.56
C LEU A 27 -4.63 10.10 -1.61
N ILE A 28 -5.07 11.10 -0.84
CA ILE A 28 -6.44 11.60 -0.89
C ILE A 28 -6.67 12.48 -2.13
N ARG A 29 -5.78 13.44 -2.43
CA ARG A 29 -5.94 14.34 -3.60
C ARG A 29 -6.04 13.60 -4.93
N HIS A 30 -5.42 12.42 -5.03
CA HIS A 30 -5.43 11.59 -6.23
C HIS A 30 -6.04 10.20 -5.99
N ILE A 31 -7.05 10.12 -5.12
CA ILE A 31 -7.66 8.84 -4.70
C ILE A 31 -8.10 7.96 -5.88
N HIS A 32 -8.62 8.54 -6.96
CA HIS A 32 -9.00 7.78 -8.15
C HIS A 32 -7.82 7.08 -8.82
N ARG A 33 -6.66 7.77 -8.90
CA ARG A 33 -5.42 7.19 -9.45
C ARG A 33 -4.89 6.08 -8.54
N LEU A 34 -4.93 6.29 -7.21
CA LEU A 34 -4.55 5.28 -6.24
C LEU A 34 -5.40 4.01 -6.38
N ARG A 35 -6.74 4.15 -6.42
CA ARG A 35 -7.66 3.01 -6.63
C ARG A 35 -7.42 2.33 -7.98
N GLY A 36 -7.13 3.10 -9.03
CA GLY A 36 -6.76 2.56 -10.34
C GLY A 36 -5.48 1.71 -10.27
N ALA A 37 -4.46 2.17 -9.56
CA ALA A 37 -3.21 1.44 -9.36
C ALA A 37 -3.45 0.11 -8.61
N PHE A 38 -4.22 0.12 -7.52
CA PHE A 38 -4.60 -1.10 -6.81
C PHE A 38 -5.28 -2.12 -7.73
N ARG A 39 -6.27 -1.69 -8.53
CA ARG A 39 -6.97 -2.58 -9.47
C ARG A 39 -6.02 -3.15 -10.52
N LYS A 40 -5.16 -2.30 -11.11
CA LYS A 40 -4.19 -2.72 -12.13
C LYS A 40 -3.23 -3.78 -11.59
N VAL A 41 -2.66 -3.54 -10.41
CA VAL A 41 -1.69 -4.46 -9.79
C VAL A 41 -2.38 -5.75 -9.37
N ARG A 42 -3.55 -5.69 -8.73
CA ARG A 42 -4.30 -6.88 -8.33
C ARG A 42 -4.71 -7.76 -9.52
N LYS A 43 -4.97 -7.18 -10.69
CA LYS A 43 -5.22 -7.93 -11.94
C LYS A 43 -3.97 -8.67 -12.43
N ALA A 44 -2.80 -8.04 -12.32
CA ALA A 44 -1.53 -8.63 -12.79
C ALA A 44 -0.90 -9.59 -11.77
N ARG A 45 -1.15 -9.38 -10.48
CA ARG A 45 -0.65 -10.16 -9.35
C ARG A 45 -1.79 -10.28 -8.35
N PRO A 46 -2.56 -11.38 -8.36
CA PRO A 46 -3.68 -11.56 -7.44
C PRO A 46 -3.22 -11.54 -5.97
N PHE A 47 -3.96 -10.81 -5.13
CA PHE A 47 -3.84 -10.79 -3.67
C PHE A 47 -5.16 -10.33 -3.06
N GLU A 48 -5.37 -10.63 -1.78
CA GLU A 48 -6.52 -10.21 -1.00
C GLU A 48 -6.20 -8.98 -0.15
N ILE A 49 -7.21 -8.14 0.09
CA ILE A 49 -7.09 -6.95 0.94
C ILE A 49 -8.06 -7.16 2.09
N ASP A 50 -7.54 -7.55 3.24
CA ASP A 50 -8.32 -7.68 4.47
C ASP A 50 -8.84 -6.32 4.92
N ALA A 51 -7.97 -5.30 4.90
CA ALA A 51 -8.32 -3.93 5.23
C ALA A 51 -7.38 -2.92 4.54
N ILE A 52 -7.90 -1.72 4.31
CA ILE A 52 -7.10 -0.56 3.88
C ILE A 52 -7.71 0.73 4.44
N VAL A 53 -6.86 1.58 5.02
CA VAL A 53 -7.23 2.92 5.49
C VAL A 53 -6.31 3.91 4.76
N ILE A 54 -6.88 5.04 4.33
CA ILE A 54 -6.15 6.08 3.61
C ILE A 54 -6.37 7.39 4.36
N LEU A 55 -5.30 7.94 4.92
CA LEU A 55 -5.31 9.17 5.69
C LEU A 55 -4.66 10.31 4.88
N PRO A 56 -4.88 11.57 5.27
CA PRO A 56 -4.30 12.70 4.55
C PRO A 56 -2.78 12.66 4.47
N ASP A 57 -2.09 12.01 5.40
CA ASP A 57 -0.64 12.03 5.51
C ASP A 57 0.03 10.65 5.37
N HIS A 58 -0.74 9.56 5.26
CA HIS A 58 -0.28 8.20 5.01
C HIS A 58 -1.39 7.25 4.55
#